data_AF-A0A256ZN60-F1
#
_entry.id   AF-A0A256ZN60-F1
#
_cell.length_a   1.000
_cell.length_b   1.000
_cell.length_c   1.000
_cell.angle_alpha   90.00
_cell.angle_beta   90.00
_cell.angle_gamma   90.00
#
_symmetry.space_group_name_H-M   'P 1'
#
loop_
_entity.id
_entity.type
_entity.pdbx_description
1 polymer ?
#
loop_
_entity_poly.entity_id
_entity_poly.type
_entity_poly.pdbx_seq_one_letter_code
_entity_poly.pdbx_strand_id
1 'polypeptide(L)'
;MIGKLEDDFSIDENRVYAIGMSNGALMVYRLACELADKIAAIAPSGGHDAFDECNPSRPVPVMHFHGTEDPCAFYEGGECGGCMSEFLSKIGLPVETGKLWDCTSVRNYIDQWKQINGCSDRTEITFRNRNATCVTYQECQDNAEVTLCTIGGMGHAWPGRTTYSPEACKTYPNGYICRLWKKTVGALSDDINADDVVWEFLKKLPDYFCCINGC
;
A
#
# COMPACT_ATOMS: atom_id res chain seq x y z
N MET A 1 15.39 3.94 13.58
CA MET A 1 15.97 3.53 12.28
C MET A 1 16.32 4.75 11.46
N ILE A 2 15.33 5.50 10.94
CA ILE A 2 15.52 6.69 10.09
C ILE A 2 16.66 7.61 10.60
N GLY A 3 16.55 8.14 11.82
CA GLY A 3 17.61 8.95 12.47
C GLY A 3 19.03 8.35 12.47
N LYS A 4 19.17 7.03 12.57
CA LYS A 4 20.49 6.39 12.53
C LYS A 4 21.07 6.31 11.12
N LEU A 5 20.21 6.26 10.10
CA LEU A 5 20.62 6.34 8.69
C LEU A 5 20.90 7.80 8.29
N GLU A 6 20.17 8.76 8.86
CA GLU A 6 20.46 10.21 8.77
C GLU A 6 21.84 10.53 9.40
N ASP A 7 22.20 9.88 10.53
CA ASP A 7 23.56 9.96 11.11
C ASP A 7 24.67 9.32 10.23
N ASP A 8 24.39 8.19 9.56
CA ASP A 8 25.40 7.35 8.90
C ASP A 8 25.60 7.67 7.40
N PHE A 9 24.64 8.34 6.76
CA PHE A 9 24.62 8.58 5.31
C PHE A 9 24.10 9.98 4.97
N SER A 10 24.55 10.54 3.84
CA SER A 10 23.99 11.77 3.29
C SER A 10 22.59 11.53 2.70
N ILE A 11 21.58 11.51 3.57
CA ILE A 11 20.16 11.42 3.23
C ILE A 11 19.61 12.83 2.99
N ASP A 12 18.71 12.95 2.03
CA ASP A 12 17.87 14.13 1.89
C ASP A 12 16.60 13.94 2.74
N GLU A 13 16.58 14.55 3.93
CA GLU A 13 15.47 14.46 4.88
C GLU A 13 14.13 14.94 4.29
N ASN A 14 14.17 15.77 3.23
CA ASN A 14 12.97 16.23 2.51
C ASN A 14 12.31 15.15 1.65
N ARG A 15 13.01 14.03 1.39
CA ARG A 15 12.64 13.00 0.40
C ARG A 15 12.75 11.59 0.97
N VAL A 16 12.41 11.44 2.25
CA VAL A 16 12.25 10.14 2.92
C VAL A 16 10.84 9.61 2.66
N TYR A 17 10.73 8.51 1.91
CA TYR A 17 9.46 7.89 1.51
C TYR A 17 9.29 6.49 2.13
N ALA A 18 8.06 6.07 2.39
CA ALA A 18 7.77 4.73 2.92
C ALA A 18 6.88 3.92 1.95
N ILE A 19 7.34 2.72 1.60
CA ILE A 19 6.73 1.83 0.59
C ILE A 19 6.59 0.44 1.21
N GLY A 20 5.45 -0.24 1.02
CA GLY A 20 5.22 -1.51 1.70
C GLY A 20 3.95 -2.24 1.26
N MET A 21 3.95 -3.56 1.39
CA MET A 21 2.84 -4.45 1.02
C MET A 21 2.29 -5.19 2.24
N SER A 22 0.99 -5.49 2.29
CA SER A 22 0.37 -6.32 3.34
C SER A 22 0.55 -5.69 4.74
N ASN A 23 1.03 -6.43 5.74
CA ASN A 23 1.43 -5.84 7.04
C ASN A 23 2.46 -4.69 6.90
N GLY A 24 3.25 -4.68 5.83
CA GLY A 24 4.13 -3.56 5.49
C GLY A 24 3.36 -2.31 5.03
N ALA A 25 2.22 -2.47 4.34
CA ALA A 25 1.32 -1.35 4.00
C ALA A 25 0.67 -0.76 5.26
N LEU A 26 0.28 -1.60 6.22
CA LEU A 26 -0.25 -1.17 7.52
C LEU A 26 0.79 -0.37 8.31
N MET A 27 2.04 -0.85 8.35
CA MET A 27 3.17 -0.12 8.93
C MET A 27 3.43 1.21 8.21
N VAL A 28 3.37 1.24 6.87
CA VAL A 28 3.56 2.45 6.06
C VAL A 28 2.48 3.50 6.34
N TYR A 29 1.21 3.11 6.45
CA TYR A 29 0.15 4.01 6.90
C TYR A 29 0.40 4.51 8.34
N ARG A 30 0.85 3.64 9.26
CA ARG A 30 1.16 4.05 10.64
C ARG A 30 2.31 5.07 10.70
N LEU A 31 3.35 4.88 9.89
CA LEU A 31 4.46 5.84 9.75
C LEU A 31 4.00 7.20 9.21
N ALA A 32 3.03 7.24 8.28
CA ALA A 32 2.45 8.50 7.84
C ALA A 32 1.65 9.21 8.94
N CYS A 33 0.92 8.47 9.78
CA CYS A 33 0.13 9.05 10.87
C CYS A 33 0.99 9.52 12.06
N GLU A 34 2.05 8.79 12.43
CA GLU A 34 2.88 9.10 13.61
C GLU A 34 4.14 9.92 13.29
N LEU A 35 4.65 9.89 12.05
CA LEU A 35 5.91 10.52 11.64
C LEU A 35 5.76 11.35 10.35
N ALA A 36 4.65 12.09 10.20
CA ALA A 36 4.48 13.03 9.07
C ALA A 36 5.53 14.16 9.04
N ASP A 37 6.21 14.40 10.18
CA ASP A 37 7.40 15.26 10.32
C ASP A 37 8.71 14.60 9.83
N LYS A 38 8.65 13.36 9.32
CA LYS A 38 9.75 12.68 8.63
C LYS A 38 9.38 11.99 7.32
N ILE A 39 8.11 11.62 7.11
CA ILE A 39 7.67 10.92 5.89
C ILE A 39 7.13 11.92 4.86
N ALA A 40 7.87 12.07 3.76
CA ALA A 40 7.53 12.96 2.66
C ALA A 40 6.32 12.46 1.84
N ALA A 41 6.16 11.14 1.68
CA ALA A 41 5.01 10.48 1.07
C ALA A 41 5.02 8.96 1.30
N ILE A 42 3.89 8.31 1.02
CA ILE A 42 3.73 6.85 1.14
C ILE A 42 3.17 6.15 -0.09
N ALA A 43 3.61 4.90 -0.31
CA ALA A 43 3.03 3.97 -1.30
C ALA A 43 2.69 2.59 -0.68
N PRO A 44 1.54 2.46 0.00
CA PRO A 44 1.04 1.20 0.57
C PRO A 44 0.32 0.32 -0.47
N SER A 45 0.46 -1.02 -0.39
CA SER A 45 -0.27 -1.96 -1.25
C SER A 45 -0.88 -3.16 -0.52
N GLY A 46 -2.12 -3.54 -0.86
CA GLY A 46 -2.75 -4.78 -0.37
C GLY A 46 -2.92 -4.80 1.15
N GLY A 47 -3.28 -3.67 1.76
CA GLY A 47 -3.43 -3.55 3.21
C GLY A 47 -3.81 -2.13 3.61
N HIS A 48 -4.86 -2.02 4.42
CA HIS A 48 -5.49 -0.77 4.88
C HIS A 48 -6.17 -0.99 6.24
N ASP A 49 -6.63 0.11 6.86
CA ASP A 49 -7.60 0.10 7.96
C ASP A 49 -7.33 -0.90 9.09
N ALA A 50 -6.25 -0.69 9.85
CA ALA A 50 -5.82 -1.59 10.94
C ALA A 50 -5.41 -0.85 12.24
N PHE A 51 -5.79 0.43 12.38
CA PHE A 51 -5.66 1.22 13.60
C PHE A 51 -6.62 2.40 13.56
N ASP A 52 -7.27 2.72 14.68
CA ASP A 52 -8.45 3.58 14.72
C ASP A 52 -8.15 5.09 14.63
N GLU A 53 -6.94 5.51 15.05
CA GLU A 53 -6.54 6.92 15.14
C GLU A 53 -5.41 7.26 14.18
N CYS A 54 -5.66 8.21 13.27
CA CYS A 54 -4.66 8.86 12.43
C CYS A 54 -4.87 10.38 12.49
N ASN A 55 -3.91 11.12 13.05
CA ASN A 55 -3.90 12.58 13.09
C ASN A 55 -2.46 13.08 12.84
N PRO A 56 -2.00 13.07 11.57
CA PRO A 56 -0.64 13.44 11.22
C PRO A 56 -0.37 14.93 11.48
N SER A 57 0.89 15.28 11.75
CA SER A 57 1.31 16.66 12.01
C SER A 57 1.19 17.59 10.79
N ARG A 58 1.15 17.03 9.57
CA ARG A 58 0.76 17.69 8.31
C ARG A 58 0.18 16.67 7.32
N PRO A 59 -0.60 17.08 6.31
CA PRO A 59 -1.04 16.22 5.20
C PRO A 59 0.10 15.39 4.59
N VAL A 60 -0.14 14.12 4.23
CA VAL A 60 0.89 13.22 3.66
C VAL A 60 0.43 12.68 2.31
N PRO A 61 1.15 12.91 1.18
CA PRO A 61 0.80 12.34 -0.11
C PRO A 61 0.73 10.79 -0.06
N VAL A 62 -0.33 10.21 -0.64
CA VAL A 62 -0.59 8.75 -0.61
C VAL A 62 -0.79 8.20 -2.02
N MET A 63 -0.12 7.09 -2.35
CA MET A 63 -0.44 6.29 -3.54
C MET A 63 -0.69 4.82 -3.16
N HIS A 64 -1.97 4.47 -3.01
CA HIS A 64 -2.39 3.15 -2.55
C HIS A 64 -2.72 2.20 -3.71
N PHE A 65 -2.28 0.94 -3.64
CA PHE A 65 -2.54 -0.09 -4.66
C PHE A 65 -3.29 -1.29 -4.10
N HIS A 66 -4.43 -1.65 -4.67
CA HIS A 66 -5.22 -2.78 -4.16
C HIS A 66 -5.87 -3.63 -5.27
N GLY A 67 -5.83 -4.95 -5.09
CA GLY A 67 -6.48 -5.91 -5.98
C GLY A 67 -7.95 -6.11 -5.60
N THR A 68 -8.85 -6.18 -6.58
CA THR A 68 -10.29 -6.34 -6.28
C THR A 68 -10.67 -7.74 -5.79
N GLU A 69 -9.79 -8.72 -5.95
CA GLU A 69 -9.95 -10.11 -5.50
C GLU A 69 -8.92 -10.48 -4.43
N ASP A 70 -8.38 -9.49 -3.69
CA ASP A 70 -7.45 -9.70 -2.57
C ASP A 70 -8.12 -10.55 -1.46
N PRO A 71 -7.66 -11.80 -1.20
CA PRO A 71 -8.28 -12.70 -0.22
C PRO A 71 -7.74 -12.52 1.21
N CYS A 72 -6.96 -11.46 1.46
CA CYS A 72 -6.26 -11.18 2.71
C CYS A 72 -6.67 -9.83 3.31
N ALA A 73 -6.87 -8.82 2.45
CA ALA A 73 -7.40 -7.52 2.79
C ALA A 73 -8.54 -7.22 1.80
N PHE A 74 -9.80 -7.48 2.19
CA PHE A 74 -10.91 -7.45 1.24
C PHE A 74 -11.16 -6.03 0.69
N TYR A 75 -11.22 -5.91 -0.64
CA TYR A 75 -11.36 -4.62 -1.32
C TYR A 75 -12.63 -3.85 -0.92
N GLU A 76 -13.75 -4.56 -0.74
CA GLU A 76 -15.04 -3.97 -0.33
C GLU A 76 -15.24 -3.99 1.21
N GLY A 77 -14.24 -4.39 1.99
CA GLY A 77 -14.28 -4.51 3.45
C GLY A 77 -14.81 -5.86 3.96
N GLY A 78 -14.91 -6.00 5.29
CA GLY A 78 -15.32 -7.22 6.00
C GLY A 78 -14.32 -7.63 7.08
N GLU A 79 -14.17 -8.93 7.33
CA GLU A 79 -13.16 -9.46 8.25
C GLU A 79 -11.81 -9.65 7.53
N CYS A 80 -10.94 -8.63 7.57
CA CYS A 80 -9.58 -8.71 7.01
C CYS A 80 -8.65 -9.61 7.85
N GLY A 81 -7.58 -10.12 7.21
CA GLY A 81 -6.50 -10.85 7.87
C GLY A 81 -6.51 -12.36 7.62
N GLY A 82 -5.91 -13.13 8.54
CA GLY A 82 -5.93 -14.60 8.58
C GLY A 82 -5.20 -15.37 7.47
N CYS A 83 -5.23 -14.93 6.21
CA CYS A 83 -4.84 -15.71 5.02
C CYS A 83 -3.41 -16.31 5.08
N MET A 84 -2.47 -15.58 5.69
CA MET A 84 -1.07 -16.00 5.80
C MET A 84 -0.87 -17.03 6.90
N SER A 85 -1.50 -16.88 8.07
CA SER A 85 -1.42 -17.90 9.12
C SER A 85 -2.22 -19.16 8.74
N GLU A 86 -3.35 -18.99 8.04
CA GLU A 86 -4.07 -20.08 7.35
C GLU A 86 -3.14 -20.89 6.42
N PHE A 87 -2.32 -20.23 5.61
CA PHE A 87 -1.33 -20.89 4.74
C PHE A 87 -0.23 -21.60 5.55
N LEU A 88 0.39 -20.90 6.50
CA LEU A 88 1.50 -21.42 7.31
C LEU A 88 1.06 -22.65 8.14
N SER A 89 -0.14 -22.59 8.72
CA SER A 89 -0.77 -23.72 9.43
C SER A 89 -1.01 -24.92 8.51
N LYS A 90 -1.51 -24.69 7.29
CA LYS A 90 -1.77 -25.76 6.30
C LYS A 90 -0.50 -26.40 5.70
N ILE A 91 0.66 -25.76 5.84
CA ILE A 91 1.97 -26.40 5.56
C ILE A 91 2.66 -26.97 6.82
N GLY A 92 1.95 -27.01 7.96
CA GLY A 92 2.41 -27.67 9.19
C GLY A 92 3.28 -26.83 10.12
N LEU A 93 3.32 -25.50 9.95
CA LEU A 93 4.05 -24.62 10.87
C LEU A 93 3.18 -24.25 12.08
N PRO A 94 3.75 -24.22 13.31
CA PRO A 94 3.03 -23.87 14.52
C PRO A 94 2.78 -22.35 14.58
N VAL A 95 1.66 -21.92 14.02
CA VAL A 95 1.20 -20.51 14.01
C VAL A 95 -0.22 -20.39 14.56
N GLU A 96 -0.53 -19.20 15.08
CA GLU A 96 -1.88 -18.85 15.52
C GLU A 96 -2.74 -18.41 14.33
N THR A 97 -3.90 -19.04 14.15
CA THR A 97 -4.86 -18.79 13.06
C THR A 97 -6.14 -18.15 13.56
N GLY A 98 -6.90 -17.49 12.68
CA GLY A 98 -8.19 -16.89 13.04
C GLY A 98 -8.09 -15.49 13.67
N LYS A 99 -6.89 -14.90 13.72
CA LYS A 99 -6.74 -13.45 13.96
C LYS A 99 -7.17 -12.68 12.72
N LEU A 100 -8.35 -12.09 12.81
CA LEU A 100 -8.98 -11.19 11.85
C LEU A 100 -9.21 -9.83 12.51
N TRP A 101 -9.48 -8.81 11.71
CA TRP A 101 -9.96 -7.50 12.17
C TRP A 101 -11.06 -6.99 11.23
N ASP A 102 -12.02 -6.23 11.78
CA ASP A 102 -13.01 -5.53 10.95
C ASP A 102 -12.30 -4.44 10.14
N CYS A 103 -12.49 -4.45 8.82
CA CYS A 103 -11.94 -3.48 7.89
C CYS A 103 -13.02 -2.87 7.00
N THR A 104 -12.95 -1.56 6.81
CA THR A 104 -13.77 -0.80 5.86
C THR A 104 -13.37 -1.10 4.41
N SER A 105 -14.16 -0.62 3.44
CA SER A 105 -13.78 -0.76 2.03
C SER A 105 -12.54 0.08 1.71
N VAL A 106 -11.73 -0.36 0.75
CA VAL A 106 -10.56 0.40 0.26
C VAL A 106 -10.97 1.80 -0.22
N ARG A 107 -12.16 1.94 -0.81
CA ARG A 107 -12.71 3.25 -1.20
C ARG A 107 -12.96 4.13 0.03
N ASN A 108 -13.64 3.60 1.05
CA ASN A 108 -13.93 4.34 2.29
C ASN A 108 -12.64 4.79 3.00
N TYR A 109 -11.61 3.93 3.06
CA TYR A 109 -10.33 4.27 3.69
C TYR A 109 -9.57 5.35 2.91
N ILE A 110 -9.68 5.34 1.58
CA ILE A 110 -9.14 6.42 0.73
C ILE A 110 -9.95 7.72 0.88
N ASP A 111 -11.27 7.65 1.03
CA ASP A 111 -12.09 8.83 1.35
C ASP A 111 -11.79 9.40 2.75
N GLN A 112 -11.30 8.60 3.71
CA GLN A 112 -10.72 9.11 4.97
C GLN A 112 -9.41 9.86 4.71
N TRP A 113 -8.46 9.29 3.96
CA TRP A 113 -7.20 9.97 3.61
C TRP A 113 -7.42 11.26 2.79
N LYS A 114 -8.43 11.27 1.91
CA LYS A 114 -8.90 12.48 1.20
C LYS A 114 -9.33 13.59 2.18
N GLN A 115 -10.00 13.23 3.27
CA GLN A 115 -10.39 14.16 4.33
C GLN A 115 -9.19 14.62 5.18
N ILE A 116 -8.30 13.70 5.56
CA ILE A 116 -7.07 13.99 6.32
C ILE A 116 -6.19 15.00 5.57
N ASN A 117 -6.04 14.85 4.25
CA ASN A 117 -5.27 15.77 3.41
C ASN A 117 -6.07 16.98 2.90
N GLY A 118 -7.34 17.14 3.29
CA GLY A 118 -8.18 18.28 2.90
C GLY A 118 -8.38 18.44 1.39
N CYS A 119 -8.41 17.34 0.62
CA CYS A 119 -8.59 17.34 -0.83
C CYS A 119 -10.02 17.71 -1.25
N SER A 120 -10.17 18.19 -2.48
CA SER A 120 -11.50 18.35 -3.10
C SER A 120 -11.98 17.05 -3.75
N ASP A 121 -13.25 16.98 -4.13
CA ASP A 121 -13.80 15.85 -4.92
C ASP A 121 -13.37 15.87 -6.40
N ARG A 122 -12.52 16.83 -6.81
CA ARG A 122 -11.92 16.84 -8.15
C ARG A 122 -10.95 15.67 -8.28
N THR A 123 -11.12 14.90 -9.35
CA THR A 123 -10.31 13.70 -9.63
C THR A 123 -9.73 13.70 -11.04
N GLU A 124 -8.55 13.10 -11.18
CA GLU A 124 -7.88 12.83 -12.46
C GLU A 124 -7.54 11.34 -12.58
N ILE A 125 -7.67 10.77 -13.78
CA ILE A 125 -7.24 9.39 -14.07
C ILE A 125 -5.78 9.42 -14.49
N THR A 126 -4.88 9.28 -13.53
CA THR A 126 -3.42 9.41 -13.71
C THR A 126 -2.77 8.16 -14.31
N PHE A 127 -3.44 7.01 -14.28
CA PHE A 127 -3.03 5.80 -15.00
C PHE A 127 -4.25 4.95 -15.41
N ARG A 128 -4.18 4.32 -16.58
CA ARG A 128 -5.14 3.27 -17.00
C ARG A 128 -4.49 2.31 -17.99
N ASN A 129 -4.55 1.01 -17.70
CA ASN A 129 -4.17 -0.06 -18.61
C ASN A 129 -4.93 -1.35 -18.25
N ARG A 130 -5.56 -2.00 -19.23
CA ARG A 130 -6.39 -3.21 -19.04
C ARG A 130 -7.34 -3.08 -17.83
N ASN A 131 -7.20 -3.91 -16.79
CA ASN A 131 -8.03 -3.86 -15.58
C ASN A 131 -7.46 -2.96 -14.46
N ALA A 132 -6.28 -2.36 -14.65
CA ALA A 132 -5.70 -1.39 -13.73
C ALA A 132 -6.14 0.05 -14.06
N THR A 133 -6.51 0.82 -13.04
CA THR A 133 -6.76 2.27 -13.15
C THR A 133 -6.36 2.94 -11.83
N CYS A 134 -5.61 4.04 -11.92
CA CYS A 134 -5.33 4.93 -10.80
C CYS A 134 -6.18 6.20 -10.93
N VAL A 135 -6.83 6.60 -9.84
CA VAL A 135 -7.58 7.84 -9.71
C VAL A 135 -6.93 8.67 -8.61
N THR A 136 -6.55 9.90 -8.92
CA THR A 136 -5.91 10.85 -8.01
C THR A 136 -6.90 11.95 -7.65
N TYR A 137 -7.09 12.19 -6.35
CA TYR A 137 -7.83 13.32 -5.79
C TYR A 137 -6.89 14.52 -5.69
N GLN A 138 -7.36 15.67 -6.19
CA GLN A 138 -6.55 16.87 -6.38
C GLN A 138 -6.93 17.97 -5.37
N GLU A 139 -6.22 19.11 -5.46
CA GLU A 139 -6.52 20.33 -4.67
C GLU A 139 -6.43 20.12 -3.15
N CYS A 140 -5.60 19.17 -2.73
CA CYS A 140 -5.27 18.86 -1.34
C CYS A 140 -4.37 19.93 -0.69
N GLN A 141 -4.44 20.02 0.63
CA GLN A 141 -3.53 20.84 1.44
C GLN A 141 -2.08 20.39 1.22
N ASP A 142 -1.15 21.34 1.19
CA ASP A 142 0.29 21.15 0.94
C ASP A 142 0.64 20.36 -0.34
N ASN A 143 -0.30 20.22 -1.29
CA ASN A 143 -0.22 19.34 -2.46
C ASN A 143 -0.11 17.85 -2.11
N ALA A 144 -0.65 17.44 -0.95
CA ALA A 144 -0.69 16.06 -0.49
C ALA A 144 -1.74 15.21 -1.23
N GLU A 145 -1.56 15.04 -2.55
CA GLU A 145 -2.46 14.27 -3.40
C GLU A 145 -2.65 12.83 -2.90
N VAL A 146 -3.88 12.33 -3.01
CA VAL A 146 -4.27 10.97 -2.63
C VAL A 146 -4.65 10.20 -3.88
N THR A 147 -3.99 9.07 -4.14
CA THR A 147 -4.22 8.23 -5.32
C THR A 147 -4.64 6.83 -4.92
N LEU A 148 -5.72 6.32 -5.52
CA LEU A 148 -6.15 4.92 -5.46
C LEU A 148 -5.93 4.24 -6.81
N CYS A 149 -4.98 3.32 -6.84
CA CYS A 149 -4.76 2.37 -7.93
C CYS A 149 -5.55 1.07 -7.65
N THR A 150 -6.63 0.87 -8.41
CA THR A 150 -7.44 -0.36 -8.37
C THR A 150 -6.98 -1.31 -9.47
N ILE A 151 -6.75 -2.59 -9.14
CA ILE A 151 -6.37 -3.63 -10.11
C ILE A 151 -7.44 -4.73 -10.14
N GLY A 152 -8.28 -4.72 -11.19
CA GLY A 152 -9.38 -5.67 -11.35
C GLY A 152 -8.92 -7.12 -11.56
N GLY A 153 -9.41 -8.02 -10.71
CA GLY A 153 -9.09 -9.45 -10.73
C GLY A 153 -7.73 -9.83 -10.13
N MET A 154 -6.98 -8.86 -9.58
CA MET A 154 -5.75 -9.17 -8.83
C MET A 154 -6.08 -9.52 -7.38
N GLY A 155 -5.33 -10.48 -6.83
CA GLY A 155 -5.34 -10.83 -5.43
C GLY A 155 -4.29 -10.08 -4.58
N HIS A 156 -3.86 -10.70 -3.48
CA HIS A 156 -2.88 -10.19 -2.53
C HIS A 156 -1.45 -10.32 -3.07
N ALA A 157 -1.11 -9.47 -4.05
CA ALA A 157 0.19 -9.42 -4.70
C ALA A 157 0.63 -7.99 -4.97
N TRP A 158 1.95 -7.78 -5.07
CA TRP A 158 2.50 -6.53 -5.58
C TRP A 158 2.14 -6.37 -7.07
N PRO A 159 1.54 -5.25 -7.51
CA PRO A 159 1.18 -5.06 -8.92
C PRO A 159 2.41 -5.04 -9.83
N GLY A 160 2.34 -5.74 -10.96
CA GLY A 160 3.45 -5.93 -11.90
C GLY A 160 4.13 -7.30 -11.75
N ARG A 161 3.83 -8.02 -10.65
CA ARG A 161 4.45 -9.31 -10.34
C ARG A 161 3.93 -10.42 -11.24
N THR A 162 4.80 -11.06 -12.02
CA THR A 162 4.43 -12.17 -12.91
C THR A 162 4.66 -13.58 -12.32
N THR A 163 5.33 -13.70 -11.17
CA THR A 163 5.69 -15.00 -10.55
C THR A 163 5.41 -15.06 -9.04
N TYR A 164 4.88 -16.18 -8.57
CA TYR A 164 4.57 -16.40 -7.15
C TYR A 164 5.83 -16.54 -6.30
N SER A 165 5.78 -16.04 -5.05
CA SER A 165 6.92 -15.85 -4.16
C SER A 165 7.62 -17.12 -3.64
N PRO A 166 6.94 -18.20 -3.23
CA PRO A 166 7.62 -19.36 -2.65
C PRO A 166 8.51 -20.05 -3.70
N GLU A 167 9.73 -20.45 -3.33
CA GLU A 167 10.63 -21.20 -4.23
C GLU A 167 10.01 -22.53 -4.69
N ALA A 168 9.11 -23.09 -3.86
CA ALA A 168 8.25 -24.22 -4.21
C ALA A 168 7.38 -23.97 -5.46
N CYS A 169 7.04 -22.72 -5.81
CA CYS A 169 6.33 -22.39 -7.05
C CYS A 169 7.22 -22.34 -8.29
N LYS A 170 8.54 -22.15 -8.16
CA LYS A 170 9.48 -22.23 -9.28
C LYS A 170 9.90 -23.68 -9.53
N THR A 171 10.21 -24.40 -8.46
CA THR A 171 10.67 -25.80 -8.50
C THR A 171 9.54 -26.81 -8.70
N TYR A 172 8.37 -26.58 -8.08
CA TYR A 172 7.18 -27.45 -8.17
C TYR A 172 5.91 -26.62 -8.44
N PRO A 173 5.76 -25.98 -9.62
CA PRO A 173 4.64 -25.07 -9.93
C PRO A 173 3.24 -25.67 -9.79
N ASN A 174 3.14 -27.01 -9.86
CA ASN A 174 1.93 -27.80 -9.67
C ASN A 174 1.89 -28.57 -8.33
N GLY A 175 2.90 -28.44 -7.48
CA GLY A 175 3.01 -29.11 -6.18
C GLY A 175 2.08 -28.54 -5.11
N TYR A 176 1.84 -29.30 -4.04
CA TYR A 176 0.87 -28.95 -2.98
C TYR A 176 1.05 -27.52 -2.45
N ILE A 177 2.27 -27.17 -2.01
CA ILE A 177 2.60 -25.85 -1.45
C ILE A 177 2.30 -24.73 -2.45
N CYS A 178 2.64 -24.91 -3.73
CA CYS A 178 2.38 -23.86 -4.73
C CYS A 178 0.89 -23.71 -5.06
N ARG A 179 0.14 -24.82 -5.16
CA ARG A 179 -1.32 -24.76 -5.37
C ARG A 179 -2.03 -24.11 -4.17
N LEU A 180 -1.57 -24.39 -2.96
CA LEU A 180 -2.06 -23.75 -1.74
C LEU A 180 -1.73 -22.25 -1.73
N TRP A 181 -0.49 -21.87 -2.02
CA TRP A 181 -0.09 -20.45 -2.10
C TRP A 181 -0.91 -19.68 -3.14
N LYS A 182 -1.05 -20.22 -4.36
CA LYS A 182 -1.91 -19.65 -5.41
C LYS A 182 -3.35 -19.43 -4.93
N LYS A 183 -3.88 -20.29 -4.06
CA LYS A 183 -5.20 -20.10 -3.43
C LYS A 183 -5.17 -19.04 -2.32
N THR A 184 -4.10 -18.91 -1.53
CA THR A 184 -4.05 -17.95 -0.41
C THR A 184 -3.75 -16.51 -0.82
N VAL A 185 -3.10 -16.28 -1.97
CA VAL A 185 -2.88 -14.91 -2.50
C VAL A 185 -3.77 -14.56 -3.68
N GLY A 186 -4.51 -15.50 -4.28
CA GLY A 186 -5.29 -15.24 -5.49
C GLY A 186 -4.40 -15.01 -6.73
N ALA A 187 -4.95 -14.32 -7.73
CA ALA A 187 -4.26 -14.10 -9.00
C ALA A 187 -3.23 -12.96 -8.93
N LEU A 188 -2.24 -13.01 -9.83
CA LEU A 188 -1.28 -11.92 -10.05
C LEU A 188 -1.73 -11.09 -11.27
N SER A 189 -1.24 -9.85 -11.38
CA SER A 189 -1.48 -8.99 -12.54
C SER A 189 -0.24 -8.18 -12.93
N ASP A 190 0.02 -8.11 -14.23
CA ASP A 190 1.00 -7.25 -14.89
C ASP A 190 0.36 -6.01 -15.55
N ASP A 191 -0.91 -5.71 -15.24
CA ASP A 191 -1.66 -4.58 -15.84
C ASP A 191 -1.07 -3.21 -15.45
N ILE A 192 -0.35 -3.14 -14.34
CA ILE A 192 0.37 -1.96 -13.86
C ILE A 192 1.64 -2.41 -13.14
N ASN A 193 2.80 -1.83 -13.48
CA ASN A 193 4.00 -2.00 -12.67
C ASN A 193 3.97 -0.97 -11.53
N ALA A 194 3.80 -1.43 -10.29
CA ALA A 194 3.77 -0.52 -9.14
C ALA A 194 5.12 0.18 -8.94
N ASP A 195 6.25 -0.48 -9.24
CA ASP A 195 7.59 0.10 -9.05
C ASP A 195 7.78 1.36 -9.91
N ASP A 196 7.41 1.29 -11.20
CA ASP A 196 7.50 2.43 -12.13
C ASP A 196 6.51 3.55 -11.74
N VAL A 197 5.27 3.20 -11.40
CA VAL A 197 4.22 4.20 -11.11
C VAL A 197 4.47 4.91 -9.77
N VAL A 198 4.96 4.20 -8.75
CA VAL A 198 5.45 4.82 -7.51
C VAL A 198 6.64 5.72 -7.79
N TRP A 199 7.58 5.30 -8.64
CA TRP A 199 8.73 6.14 -8.98
C TRP A 199 8.33 7.43 -9.71
N GLU A 200 7.39 7.38 -10.66
CA GLU A 200 6.83 8.57 -11.31
C GLU A 200 5.93 9.42 -10.40
N PHE A 201 5.42 8.89 -9.29
CA PHE A 201 4.72 9.66 -8.25
C PHE A 201 5.72 10.40 -7.36
N LEU A 202 6.65 9.68 -6.74
CA LEU A 202 7.58 10.25 -5.76
C LEU A 202 8.48 11.35 -6.36
N LYS A 203 8.91 11.20 -7.62
CA LYS A 203 9.72 12.21 -8.34
C LYS A 203 9.01 13.54 -8.63
N LYS A 204 7.68 13.60 -8.53
CA LYS A 204 6.90 14.85 -8.77
C LYS A 204 6.73 15.70 -7.52
N LEU A 205 6.97 15.11 -6.35
CA LEU A 205 6.80 15.79 -5.08
C LEU A 205 7.92 16.84 -4.88
N PRO A 206 7.59 18.08 -4.48
CA PRO A 206 8.59 19.11 -4.18
C PRO A 206 9.36 18.80 -2.88
N ASP A 207 10.49 19.47 -2.69
CA ASP A 207 11.31 19.40 -1.47
C ASP A 207 10.57 20.08 -0.28
N TYR A 208 9.65 19.34 0.34
CA TYR A 208 8.50 19.93 1.03
C TYR A 208 8.85 20.74 2.32
N PHE A 209 9.98 20.51 3.02
CA PHE A 209 10.31 21.34 4.20
C PHE A 209 10.78 22.77 3.81
N CYS A 210 11.03 23.05 2.53
CA CYS A 210 11.11 24.43 1.99
C CYS A 210 9.74 25.15 2.08
N CYS A 211 8.62 24.40 2.11
CA CYS A 211 7.30 24.95 2.41
C CYS A 211 7.08 25.24 3.92
N ILE A 212 7.80 24.55 4.82
CA ILE A 212 7.64 24.72 6.28
C ILE A 212 8.55 25.83 6.83
N ASN A 213 9.80 25.94 6.35
CA ASN A 213 10.75 26.96 6.80
C ASN A 213 10.86 28.19 5.88
N GLY A 214 10.31 28.10 4.66
CA GLY A 214 10.49 29.08 3.60
C GLY A 214 11.80 28.90 2.83
N CYS A 215 11.75 29.26 1.55
CA CYS A 215 12.90 29.45 0.67
C CYS A 215 13.18 30.95 0.51
#